data_AF-A0AB37T292-F1
#
_entry.id   AF-A0AB37T292-F1
#
_cell.length_a   1.000
_cell.length_b   1.000
_cell.length_c   1.000
_cell.angle_alpha   90.00
_cell.angle_beta   90.00
_cell.angle_gamma   90.00
#
_symmetry.space_group_name_H-M   'P 1'
#
loop_
_entity.id
_entity.type
_entity.pdbx_description
1 polymer ?
#
loop_
_entity_poly.entity_id
_entity_poly.type
_entity_poly.pdbx_seq_one_letter_code
_entity_poly.pdbx_strand_id
1 'polypeptide(L)'
;MKRLLRSPLLWTFVVSLVLLLAVGGWLLTDPATSRSEALKTGGIAGGAIVALYALWLNDRRRRVEERRQEVERQRQELELRRADQDRDRISDERFAKAVELLGHDADQVRVGALHALAGLARGRAIYTQTVLDILCSYLRRPFEHPRYKDTAKRDGNTAPEEGSAEEDQELQVRQTAQRLIGELLPAADSEGTPGYDLDLTGAVLEYFDLSERKIGKLLLRYGGLYSSTNLSGCVFLGPVYLTGAGTAAKKLIGFFRCNDAKFEQRAWFSGVRFSEDAEFRGTVFAGETSFKDSVFAKDAVFAGSRFKGTLDLHRARFQGFADLGFREPPGTVSLYNTTVEPARDHELPDGWTVETLPDGRARLTVKD
;
A
#
# COMPACT_ATOMS: atom_id res chain seq x y z
N MET A 1 30.56 28.57 40.62
CA MET A 1 31.43 29.76 40.81
C MET A 1 32.35 30.09 39.63
N LYS A 2 33.05 29.14 38.99
CA LYS A 2 34.06 29.43 37.91
C LYS A 2 33.54 30.15 36.63
N ARG A 3 32.23 30.17 36.36
CA ARG A 3 31.64 30.89 35.20
C ARG A 3 31.25 32.35 35.48
N LEU A 4 31.13 32.76 36.74
CA LEU A 4 30.79 34.14 37.13
C LEU A 4 31.93 35.13 36.82
N LEU A 5 33.18 34.67 36.82
CA LEU A 5 34.39 35.46 36.55
C LEU A 5 34.68 35.71 35.06
N ARG A 6 33.89 35.13 34.14
CA ARG A 6 34.16 35.22 32.68
C ARG A 6 33.31 36.26 31.95
N SER A 7 32.44 37.00 32.62
CA SER A 7 31.67 38.08 31.98
C SER A 7 32.56 39.32 31.85
N PRO A 8 32.89 39.76 30.61
CA PRO A 8 33.71 40.96 30.42
C PRO A 8 33.04 42.21 30.99
N LEU A 9 31.70 42.27 30.96
CA LEU A 9 30.91 43.37 31.53
C LEU A 9 30.97 43.45 33.06
N LEU A 10 31.11 42.30 33.75
CA LEU A 10 31.29 42.27 35.20
C LEU A 10 32.67 42.83 35.58
N TRP A 11 33.71 42.48 34.81
CA TRP A 11 35.06 43.02 35.01
C TRP A 11 35.12 44.52 34.73
N THR A 12 34.48 45.00 33.66
CA THR A 12 34.42 46.46 33.40
C THR A 12 33.69 47.19 34.51
N PHE A 13 32.62 46.64 35.07
CA PHE A 13 31.94 47.23 36.22
C PHE A 13 32.85 47.30 37.46
N VAL A 14 33.51 46.19 37.82
CA VAL A 14 34.42 46.12 38.97
C VAL A 14 35.61 47.08 38.81
N VAL A 15 36.21 47.14 37.62
CA VAL A 15 37.33 48.04 37.32
C VAL A 15 36.90 49.51 37.37
N SER A 16 35.74 49.86 36.81
CA SER A 16 35.18 51.22 36.88
C SER A 16 34.86 51.65 38.32
N LEU A 17 34.36 50.74 39.16
CA LEU A 17 34.10 51.01 40.58
C LEU A 17 35.40 51.23 41.37
N VAL A 18 36.42 50.41 41.13
CA VAL A 18 37.74 50.57 41.76
C VAL A 18 38.39 51.89 41.32
N LEU A 19 38.33 52.22 40.02
CA LEU A 19 38.82 53.50 39.48
C LEU A 19 38.09 54.70 40.12
N LEU A 20 36.77 54.65 40.26
CA LEU A 20 36.00 55.69 40.92
C LEU A 20 36.44 55.90 42.37
N LEU A 21 36.62 54.82 43.13
CA LEU A 21 37.06 54.90 44.53
C LEU A 21 38.51 55.42 44.64
N ALA A 22 39.40 55.00 43.74
CA ALA A 22 40.79 55.45 43.71
C ALA A 22 40.89 56.94 43.34
N VAL A 23 40.21 57.36 42.26
CA VAL A 23 40.20 58.76 41.79
C VAL A 23 39.46 59.66 42.77
N GLY A 24 38.33 59.20 43.32
CA GLY A 24 37.58 59.92 44.35
C GLY A 24 38.37 60.09 45.64
N GLY A 25 39.07 59.05 46.08
CA GLY A 25 39.97 59.11 47.24
C GLY A 25 41.15 60.07 47.02
N TRP A 26 41.74 60.05 45.83
CA TRP A 26 42.84 60.95 45.46
C TRP A 26 42.40 62.41 45.39
N LEU A 27 41.27 62.71 44.74
CA LEU A 27 40.68 64.06 44.64
C LEU A 27 40.34 64.68 46.01
N LEU A 28 40.06 63.86 47.03
CA LEU A 28 39.80 64.33 48.39
C LEU A 28 41.09 64.73 49.13
N THR A 29 42.25 64.26 48.67
CA THR A 29 43.56 64.55 49.26
C THR A 29 44.34 65.63 48.51
N ASP A 30 43.89 66.05 47.33
CA ASP A 30 44.56 67.04 46.49
C ASP A 30 44.17 68.49 46.89
N PRO A 31 45.12 69.33 47.32
CA PRO A 31 44.86 70.71 47.74
C PRO A 31 44.47 71.67 46.59
N ALA A 32 44.64 71.28 45.32
CA ALA A 32 44.30 72.11 44.17
C ALA A 32 42.83 72.02 43.73
N THR A 33 42.07 71.02 44.21
CA THR A 33 40.70 70.75 43.73
C THR A 33 39.60 71.24 44.67
N SER A 34 38.65 71.99 44.09
CA SER A 34 37.44 72.45 44.77
C SER A 34 36.54 71.25 45.14
N ARG A 35 36.02 71.22 46.38
CA ARG A 35 35.06 70.19 46.83
C ARG A 35 33.83 70.08 45.92
N SER A 36 33.43 71.17 45.25
CA SER A 36 32.28 71.16 44.34
C SER A 36 32.58 70.51 42.97
N GLU A 37 33.82 70.59 42.50
CA GLU A 37 34.27 69.94 41.26
C GLU A 37 34.42 68.43 41.46
N ALA A 38 35.04 68.03 42.57
CA ALA A 38 35.15 66.62 42.96
C ALA A 38 33.77 65.94 43.08
N LEU A 39 32.76 66.66 43.60
CA LEU A 39 31.38 66.17 43.71
C LEU A 39 30.71 66.00 42.35
N LYS A 40 30.93 66.92 41.41
CA LYS A 40 30.38 66.85 40.04
C LYS A 40 30.98 65.67 39.26
N THR A 41 32.31 65.48 39.32
CA THR A 41 32.98 64.35 38.68
C THR A 41 32.59 63.01 39.31
N GLY A 42 32.49 62.97 40.65
CA GLY A 42 32.02 61.79 41.38
C GLY A 42 30.58 61.41 41.04
N GLY A 43 29.69 62.40 40.89
CA GLY A 43 28.29 62.18 40.51
C GLY A 43 28.11 61.59 39.11
N ILE A 44 28.81 62.14 38.11
CA ILE A 44 28.76 61.64 36.72
C ILE A 44 29.34 60.23 36.64
N ALA A 45 30.50 60.00 37.28
CA ALA A 45 31.15 58.70 37.26
C ALA A 45 30.36 57.64 38.07
N GLY A 46 29.71 58.03 39.17
CA GLY A 46 28.78 57.17 39.91
C GLY A 46 27.55 56.79 39.08
N GLY A 47 26.96 57.75 38.34
CA GLY A 47 25.86 57.49 37.42
C GLY A 47 26.23 56.51 36.30
N ALA A 48 27.43 56.63 35.73
CA ALA A 48 27.93 55.71 34.71
C ALA A 48 28.09 54.26 35.23
N ILE A 49 28.53 54.10 36.48
CA ILE A 49 28.65 52.79 37.13
C ILE A 49 27.28 52.14 37.35
N VAL A 50 26.28 52.91 37.80
CA VAL A 50 24.90 52.42 37.98
C VAL A 50 24.31 52.00 36.63
N ALA A 51 24.56 52.76 35.56
CA ALA A 51 24.11 52.40 34.20
C ALA A 51 24.76 51.10 33.69
N LEU A 52 26.08 50.92 33.89
CA LEU A 52 26.78 49.68 33.54
C LEU A 52 26.26 48.47 34.35
N TYR A 53 25.95 48.67 35.62
CA TYR A 53 25.35 47.62 36.47
C TYR A 53 23.96 47.22 35.99
N ALA A 54 23.12 48.20 35.64
CA ALA A 54 21.79 47.95 35.09
C ALA A 54 21.87 47.20 33.75
N LEU A 55 22.81 47.58 32.87
CA LEU A 55 23.06 46.88 31.62
C LEU A 55 23.50 45.43 31.85
N TRP A 56 24.42 45.20 32.79
CA TRP A 56 24.88 43.86 33.15
C TRP A 56 23.76 42.98 33.73
N LEU A 57 22.91 43.54 34.59
CA LEU A 57 21.73 42.85 35.12
C LEU A 57 20.74 42.48 34.02
N ASN A 58 20.49 43.39 33.09
CA ASN A 58 19.58 43.16 31.97
C ASN A 58 20.11 42.07 31.02
N ASP A 59 21.40 42.17 30.65
CA ASP A 59 22.09 41.15 29.85
C ASP A 59 22.07 39.77 30.54
N ARG A 60 22.27 39.73 31.86
CA ARG A 60 22.18 38.47 32.62
C ARG A 60 20.76 37.91 32.64
N ARG A 61 19.73 38.74 32.81
CA ARG A 61 18.32 38.30 32.75
C ARG A 61 17.99 37.74 31.36
N ARG A 62 18.36 38.48 30.32
CA ARG A 62 18.18 38.06 28.92
C ARG A 62 18.81 36.71 28.64
N ARG A 63 20.07 36.48 29.04
CA ARG A 63 20.74 35.17 28.86
C ARG A 63 20.06 34.04 29.63
N VAL A 64 19.45 34.30 30.79
CA VAL A 64 18.73 33.29 31.56
C VAL A 64 17.40 32.96 30.88
N GLU A 65 16.68 33.96 30.38
CA GLU A 65 15.45 33.78 29.61
C GLU A 65 15.70 33.03 28.30
N GLU A 66 16.73 33.39 27.53
CA GLU A 66 17.11 32.70 26.30
C GLU A 66 17.44 31.22 26.58
N ARG A 67 18.22 30.92 27.63
CA ARG A 67 18.51 29.53 28.03
C ARG A 67 17.26 28.79 28.49
N ARG A 68 16.34 29.47 29.18
CA ARG A 68 15.09 28.87 29.63
C ARG A 68 14.22 28.50 28.43
N GLN A 69 14.10 29.39 27.45
CA GLN A 69 13.40 29.14 26.20
C GLN A 69 14.03 27.98 25.42
N GLU A 70 15.36 27.92 25.35
CA GLU A 70 16.06 26.82 24.68
C GLU A 70 15.81 25.47 25.38
N VAL A 71 15.88 25.44 26.71
CA VAL A 71 15.56 24.23 27.49
C VAL A 71 14.09 23.84 27.35
N GLU A 72 13.16 24.80 27.37
CA GLU A 72 11.72 24.55 27.18
C GLU A 72 11.45 24.01 25.77
N ARG A 73 12.09 24.56 24.73
CA ARG A 73 11.99 24.06 23.36
C ARG A 73 12.54 22.64 23.22
N GLN A 74 13.73 22.38 23.78
CA GLN A 74 14.31 21.04 23.79
C GLN A 74 13.42 20.03 24.52
N ARG A 75 12.80 20.46 25.63
CA ARG A 75 11.86 19.63 26.39
C ARG A 75 10.61 19.31 25.57
N GLN A 76 10.00 20.29 24.90
CA GLN A 76 8.86 20.07 24.02
C GLN A 76 9.18 19.12 22.88
N GLU A 77 10.35 19.26 22.25
CA GLU A 77 10.80 18.37 21.18
C GLU A 77 11.00 16.93 21.67
N LEU A 78 11.58 16.76 22.87
CA LEU A 78 11.72 15.45 23.51
C LEU A 78 10.38 14.83 23.88
N GLU A 79 9.43 15.63 24.38
CA GLU A 79 8.07 15.16 24.72
C GLU A 79 7.31 14.71 23.46
N LEU A 80 7.41 15.45 22.35
CA LEU A 80 6.84 15.04 21.06
C LEU A 80 7.45 13.73 20.55
N ARG A 81 8.78 13.60 20.60
CA ARG A 81 9.47 12.36 20.20
C ARG A 81 9.05 11.16 21.05
N ARG A 82 8.91 11.35 22.37
CA ARG A 82 8.44 10.28 23.27
C ARG A 82 7.01 9.88 22.97
N ALA A 83 6.12 10.86 22.74
CA ALA A 83 4.73 10.58 22.37
C ALA A 83 4.63 9.79 21.06
N ASP A 84 5.48 10.09 20.08
CA ASP A 84 5.56 9.35 18.82
C ASP A 84 6.07 7.91 19.04
N GLN A 85 7.16 7.75 19.80
CA GLN A 85 7.68 6.43 20.18
C GLN A 85 6.66 5.57 20.96
N ASP A 86 5.92 6.19 21.89
CA ASP A 86 4.89 5.51 22.67
C ASP A 86 3.71 5.09 21.77
N ARG A 87 3.31 5.93 20.82
CA ARG A 87 2.28 5.59 19.83
C ARG A 87 2.71 4.43 18.95
N ASP A 88 3.97 4.39 18.56
CA ASP A 88 4.55 3.33 17.75
C ASP A 88 4.56 2.01 18.51
N ARG A 89 5.05 2.02 19.76
CA ARG A 89 5.02 0.86 20.65
C ARG A 89 3.61 0.32 20.87
N ILE A 90 2.62 1.19 21.16
CA ILE A 90 1.23 0.77 21.34
C ILE A 90 0.67 0.14 20.06
N SER A 91 1.04 0.67 18.89
CA SER A 91 0.61 0.12 17.60
C SER A 91 1.22 -1.27 17.37
N ASP A 92 2.51 -1.44 17.67
CA ASP A 92 3.22 -2.72 17.55
C ASP A 92 2.68 -3.78 18.52
N GLU A 93 2.36 -3.40 19.76
CA GLU A 93 1.74 -4.30 20.74
C GLU A 93 0.33 -4.75 20.27
N ARG A 94 -0.47 -3.82 19.73
CA ARG A 94 -1.79 -4.16 19.15
C ARG A 94 -1.65 -5.04 17.92
N PHE A 95 -0.65 -4.77 17.08
CA PHE A 95 -0.36 -5.59 15.91
C PHE A 95 -0.01 -7.02 16.32
N ALA A 96 0.96 -7.18 17.23
CA ALA A 96 1.37 -8.48 17.75
C ALA A 96 0.19 -9.24 18.37
N LYS A 97 -0.65 -8.54 19.17
CA LYS A 97 -1.82 -9.17 19.78
C LYS A 97 -2.86 -9.61 18.74
N ALA A 98 -3.11 -8.80 17.72
CA ALA A 98 -4.03 -9.16 16.65
C ALA A 98 -3.52 -10.38 15.85
N VAL A 99 -2.22 -10.46 15.57
CA VAL A 99 -1.62 -11.64 14.91
C VAL A 99 -1.78 -12.90 15.77
N GLU A 100 -1.58 -12.80 17.08
CA GLU A 100 -1.80 -13.91 18.01
C GLU A 100 -3.27 -14.38 17.99
N LEU A 101 -4.22 -13.44 18.06
CA LEU A 101 -5.66 -13.73 18.07
C LEU A 101 -6.17 -14.31 16.73
N LEU A 102 -5.46 -14.09 15.63
CA LEU A 102 -5.79 -14.70 14.33
C LEU A 102 -5.61 -16.24 14.35
N GLY A 103 -4.80 -16.77 15.27
CA GLY A 103 -4.62 -18.19 15.50
C GLY A 103 -5.62 -18.83 16.45
N HIS A 104 -6.61 -18.08 16.96
CA HIS A 104 -7.57 -18.56 17.95
C HIS A 104 -8.62 -19.52 17.33
N ASP A 105 -9.11 -20.50 18.10
CA ASP A 105 -10.06 -21.52 17.62
C ASP A 105 -11.45 -20.96 17.29
N ALA A 106 -11.91 -19.97 18.06
CA ALA A 106 -13.17 -19.27 17.78
C ALA A 106 -13.06 -18.34 16.57
N ASP A 107 -13.93 -18.54 15.59
CA ASP A 107 -14.06 -17.76 14.35
C ASP A 107 -14.29 -16.27 14.62
N GLN A 108 -15.16 -15.93 15.58
CA GLN A 108 -15.47 -14.54 15.94
C GLN A 108 -14.23 -13.78 16.44
N VAL A 109 -13.34 -14.46 17.16
CA VAL A 109 -12.08 -13.88 17.65
C VAL A 109 -11.14 -13.63 16.48
N ARG A 110 -11.06 -14.55 15.52
CA ARG A 110 -10.28 -14.37 14.28
C ARG A 110 -10.82 -13.19 13.47
N VAL A 111 -12.13 -13.05 13.32
CA VAL A 111 -12.76 -11.89 12.65
C VAL A 111 -12.42 -10.57 13.35
N GLY A 112 -12.48 -10.54 14.68
CA GLY A 112 -12.06 -9.37 15.47
C GLY A 112 -10.59 -9.00 15.25
N ALA A 113 -9.71 -10.01 15.20
CA ALA A 113 -8.29 -9.83 14.90
C ALA A 113 -8.04 -9.26 13.49
N LEU A 114 -8.74 -9.78 12.47
CA LEU A 114 -8.67 -9.28 11.10
C LEU A 114 -9.04 -7.79 11.02
N HIS A 115 -10.12 -7.38 11.69
CA HIS A 115 -10.53 -5.98 11.74
C HIS A 115 -9.54 -5.09 12.52
N ALA A 116 -8.92 -5.60 13.59
CA ALA A 116 -7.88 -4.88 14.31
C ALA A 116 -6.64 -4.63 13.43
N LEU A 117 -6.20 -5.64 12.66
CA LEU A 117 -5.11 -5.51 11.69
C LEU A 117 -5.44 -4.48 10.60
N ALA A 118 -6.65 -4.57 10.01
CA ALA A 118 -7.08 -3.61 9.01
C ALA A 118 -7.18 -2.18 9.56
N GLY A 119 -7.62 -2.02 10.82
CA GLY A 119 -7.64 -0.73 11.50
C GLY A 119 -6.23 -0.12 11.66
N LEU A 120 -5.23 -0.94 11.98
CA LEU A 120 -3.83 -0.51 12.07
C LEU A 120 -3.29 -0.07 10.71
N ALA A 121 -3.56 -0.84 9.65
CA ALA A 121 -3.16 -0.49 8.27
C ALA A 121 -3.78 0.83 7.80
N ARG A 122 -5.07 1.08 8.10
CA ARG A 122 -5.74 2.35 7.77
C ARG A 122 -5.16 3.53 8.54
N GLY A 123 -4.80 3.31 9.80
CA GLY A 123 -4.25 4.37 10.65
C GLY A 123 -2.80 4.73 10.32
N ARG A 124 -2.01 3.75 9.86
CA ARG A 124 -0.59 3.91 9.56
C ARG A 124 -0.20 3.05 8.36
N ALA A 125 0.08 3.69 7.23
CA ALA A 125 0.40 3.04 5.95
C ALA A 125 1.61 2.08 6.01
N ILE A 126 2.49 2.24 7.00
CA ILE A 126 3.64 1.35 7.22
C ILE A 126 3.22 -0.11 7.47
N TYR A 127 2.03 -0.36 8.01
CA TYR A 127 1.53 -1.72 8.23
C TYR A 127 0.77 -2.29 7.03
N THR A 128 0.40 -1.49 6.02
CA THR A 128 -0.55 -1.94 4.99
C THR A 128 -0.05 -3.15 4.23
N GLN A 129 1.20 -3.13 3.73
CA GLN A 129 1.77 -4.28 3.03
C GLN A 129 1.83 -5.51 3.94
N THR A 130 2.34 -5.37 5.16
CA THR A 130 2.46 -6.49 6.12
C THR A 130 1.10 -7.07 6.48
N VAL A 131 0.07 -6.24 6.67
CA VAL A 131 -1.29 -6.69 6.94
C VAL A 131 -1.84 -7.43 5.72
N LEU A 132 -1.69 -6.90 4.51
CA LEU A 132 -2.09 -7.58 3.28
C LEU A 132 -1.39 -8.94 3.16
N ASP A 133 -0.09 -9.01 3.44
CA ASP A 133 0.68 -10.26 3.42
C ASP A 133 0.13 -11.30 4.41
N ILE A 134 -0.27 -10.86 5.61
CA ILE A 134 -0.89 -11.73 6.63
C ILE A 134 -2.27 -12.22 6.16
N LEU A 135 -3.11 -11.33 5.62
CA LEU A 135 -4.43 -11.69 5.08
C LEU A 135 -4.30 -12.69 3.92
N CYS A 136 -3.38 -12.40 2.99
CA CYS A 136 -3.01 -13.29 1.90
C CYS A 136 -2.50 -14.65 2.42
N SER A 137 -1.59 -14.65 3.40
CA SER A 137 -1.09 -15.87 4.03
C SER A 137 -2.19 -16.70 4.68
N TYR A 138 -3.17 -16.05 5.33
CA TYR A 138 -4.34 -16.73 5.87
C TYR A 138 -5.15 -17.41 4.77
N LEU A 139 -5.44 -16.71 3.67
CA LEU A 139 -6.20 -17.23 2.53
C LEU A 139 -5.48 -18.36 1.77
N ARG A 140 -4.14 -18.37 1.78
CA ARG A 140 -3.32 -19.44 1.19
C ARG A 140 -3.34 -20.75 1.98
N ARG A 141 -3.81 -20.75 3.23
CA ARG A 141 -3.97 -21.99 4.00
C ARG A 141 -4.95 -22.92 3.27
N PRO A 142 -4.69 -24.24 3.20
CA PRO A 142 -5.60 -25.20 2.58
C PRO A 142 -7.03 -25.04 3.08
N PHE A 143 -7.99 -25.11 2.16
CA PHE A 143 -9.41 -24.99 2.45
C PHE A 143 -10.19 -25.76 1.40
N GLU A 144 -11.07 -26.63 1.85
CA GLU A 144 -12.07 -27.29 1.03
C GLU A 144 -13.45 -26.99 1.61
N HIS A 145 -14.45 -26.91 0.74
CA HIS A 145 -15.83 -26.69 1.14
C HIS A 145 -16.75 -27.49 0.22
N PRO A 146 -17.82 -28.16 0.71
CA PRO A 146 -18.76 -28.91 -0.12
C PRO A 146 -19.31 -28.11 -1.31
N ARG A 147 -19.64 -26.83 -1.09
CA ARG A 147 -20.02 -25.85 -2.13
C ARG A 147 -19.13 -25.80 -3.38
N TYR A 148 -17.88 -26.26 -3.31
CA TYR A 148 -16.90 -26.23 -4.40
C TYR A 148 -16.71 -27.58 -5.11
N LYS A 149 -17.39 -28.64 -4.65
CA LYS A 149 -17.19 -30.01 -5.15
C LYS A 149 -17.91 -30.27 -6.48
N ASP A 150 -18.99 -29.57 -6.79
CA ASP A 150 -19.77 -29.81 -8.00
C ASP A 150 -20.43 -28.53 -8.54
N THR A 151 -19.72 -27.78 -9.39
CA THR A 151 -20.29 -26.61 -10.10
C THR A 151 -20.77 -26.95 -11.51
N ALA A 152 -20.62 -28.19 -11.96
CA ALA A 152 -21.00 -28.61 -13.32
C ALA A 152 -22.52 -28.73 -13.53
N LYS A 153 -23.32 -28.63 -12.44
CA LYS A 153 -24.79 -28.78 -12.45
C LYS A 153 -25.53 -27.69 -11.65
N ARG A 154 -24.99 -26.47 -11.55
CA ARG A 154 -25.80 -25.37 -11.02
C ARG A 154 -26.65 -24.78 -12.16
N ASP A 155 -27.79 -25.41 -12.39
CA ASP A 155 -28.96 -24.69 -12.89
C ASP A 155 -29.20 -23.56 -11.87
N GLY A 156 -29.47 -22.33 -12.31
CA GLY A 156 -29.44 -21.11 -11.47
C GLY A 156 -30.33 -21.10 -10.21
N ASN A 157 -31.06 -22.18 -9.93
CA ASN A 157 -31.96 -22.37 -8.79
C ASN A 157 -31.46 -23.36 -7.71
N THR A 158 -30.32 -24.05 -7.89
CA THR A 158 -29.84 -25.00 -6.86
C THR A 158 -29.05 -24.26 -5.78
N ALA A 159 -29.55 -24.30 -4.53
CA ALA A 159 -28.82 -23.76 -3.38
C ALA A 159 -27.44 -24.45 -3.25
N PRO A 160 -26.37 -23.71 -2.89
CA PRO A 160 -25.07 -24.31 -2.62
C PRO A 160 -25.18 -25.37 -1.51
N GLU A 161 -24.49 -26.51 -1.66
CA GLU A 161 -24.40 -27.50 -0.58
C GLU A 161 -23.81 -26.87 0.68
N GLU A 162 -24.54 -26.85 1.79
CA GLU A 162 -24.04 -26.34 3.06
C GLU A 162 -22.86 -27.17 3.56
N GLY A 163 -21.90 -26.51 4.21
CA GLY A 163 -20.77 -27.16 4.84
C GLY A 163 -21.16 -27.75 6.20
N SER A 164 -20.17 -28.33 6.88
CA SER A 164 -20.28 -28.42 8.34
C SER A 164 -20.29 -27.01 8.95
N ALA A 165 -20.81 -26.86 10.17
CA ALA A 165 -20.80 -25.57 10.86
C ALA A 165 -19.39 -24.97 10.96
N GLU A 166 -18.35 -25.81 11.11
CA GLU A 166 -16.95 -25.37 11.17
C GLU A 166 -16.44 -24.89 9.80
N GLU A 167 -16.81 -25.59 8.72
CA GLU A 167 -16.45 -25.21 7.34
C GLU A 167 -17.11 -23.88 6.93
N ASP A 168 -18.39 -23.70 7.25
CA ASP A 168 -19.14 -22.46 6.98
C ASP A 168 -18.63 -21.28 7.84
N GLN A 169 -18.28 -21.51 9.10
CA GLN A 169 -17.65 -20.50 9.95
C GLN A 169 -16.29 -20.07 9.38
N GLU A 170 -15.44 -21.03 8.99
CA GLU A 170 -14.15 -20.71 8.36
C GLU A 170 -14.31 -20.00 7.02
N LEU A 171 -15.33 -20.35 6.23
CA LEU A 171 -15.69 -19.63 5.01
C LEU A 171 -15.97 -18.14 5.30
N GLN A 172 -16.73 -17.84 6.35
CA GLN A 172 -17.04 -16.47 6.75
C GLN A 172 -15.80 -15.67 7.16
N VAL A 173 -14.87 -16.29 7.90
CA VAL A 173 -13.58 -15.64 8.25
C VAL A 173 -12.79 -15.32 6.99
N ARG A 174 -12.73 -16.26 6.03
CA ARG A 174 -12.02 -16.08 4.76
C ARG A 174 -12.66 -15.01 3.86
N GLN A 175 -13.98 -14.96 3.80
CA GLN A 175 -14.70 -13.89 3.08
C GLN A 175 -14.44 -12.52 3.72
N THR A 176 -14.34 -12.46 5.06
CA THR A 176 -13.94 -11.24 5.77
C THR A 176 -12.53 -10.80 5.38
N ALA A 177 -11.56 -11.73 5.35
CA ALA A 177 -10.20 -11.42 4.90
C ALA A 177 -10.17 -10.92 3.45
N GLN A 178 -10.90 -11.54 2.52
CA GLN A 178 -11.03 -11.09 1.12
C GLN A 178 -11.57 -9.66 1.01
N ARG A 179 -12.65 -9.35 1.74
CA ARG A 179 -13.23 -8.01 1.78
C ARG A 179 -12.25 -6.98 2.32
N LEU A 180 -11.53 -7.31 3.40
CA LEU A 180 -10.54 -6.41 3.99
C LEU A 180 -9.37 -6.13 3.05
N ILE A 181 -8.93 -7.11 2.25
CA ILE A 181 -7.92 -6.88 1.20
C ILE A 181 -8.43 -5.80 0.23
N GLY A 182 -9.65 -5.94 -0.30
CA GLY A 182 -10.24 -4.92 -1.18
C GLY A 182 -10.34 -3.54 -0.54
N GLU A 183 -10.74 -3.47 0.74
CA GLU A 183 -10.86 -2.22 1.49
C GLU A 183 -9.52 -1.53 1.80
N LEU A 184 -8.41 -2.29 1.88
CA LEU A 184 -7.07 -1.75 2.18
C LEU A 184 -6.32 -1.30 0.92
N LEU A 185 -6.72 -1.76 -0.25
CA LEU A 185 -6.11 -1.37 -1.51
C LEU A 185 -6.55 0.04 -1.92
N PRO A 186 -5.63 0.89 -2.42
CA PRO A 186 -5.98 2.19 -2.95
C PRO A 186 -6.94 2.08 -4.15
N ALA A 187 -7.74 3.12 -4.37
CA ALA A 187 -8.52 3.24 -5.60
C ALA A 187 -7.59 3.34 -6.82
N ALA A 188 -8.04 2.83 -7.97
CA ALA A 188 -7.30 2.81 -9.23
C ALA A 188 -6.79 4.20 -9.65
N ASP A 189 -7.59 5.23 -9.43
CA ASP A 189 -7.36 6.63 -9.81
C ASP A 189 -6.55 7.43 -8.77
N SER A 190 -6.28 6.88 -7.58
CA SER A 190 -5.64 7.62 -6.50
C SER A 190 -4.20 8.03 -6.83
N GLU A 191 -3.89 9.30 -7.05
CA GLU A 191 -2.52 9.71 -7.37
C GLU A 191 -1.57 9.64 -6.16
N GLY A 192 -0.30 9.34 -6.41
CA GLY A 192 0.75 9.33 -5.36
C GLY A 192 0.70 8.16 -4.36
N THR A 193 -0.31 7.30 -4.43
CA THR A 193 -0.40 6.08 -3.60
C THR A 193 0.43 4.94 -4.21
N PRO A 194 1.20 4.19 -3.39
CA PRO A 194 1.89 2.99 -3.88
C PRO A 194 0.88 1.89 -4.21
N GLY A 195 1.22 1.02 -5.18
CA GLY A 195 0.54 -0.26 -5.35
C GLY A 195 1.08 -1.27 -4.34
N TYR A 196 0.19 -2.00 -3.67
CA TYR A 196 0.58 -3.08 -2.75
C TYR A 196 0.56 -4.44 -3.45
N ASP A 197 1.48 -5.30 -3.05
CA ASP A 197 1.63 -6.64 -3.62
C ASP A 197 0.69 -7.62 -2.94
N LEU A 198 0.14 -8.57 -3.70
CA LEU A 198 -0.75 -9.61 -3.21
C LEU A 198 -0.21 -10.99 -3.63
N ASP A 199 0.08 -11.84 -2.64
CA ASP A 199 0.40 -13.25 -2.87
C ASP A 199 -0.73 -14.18 -2.41
N LEU A 200 -1.59 -14.53 -3.36
CA LEU A 200 -2.72 -15.44 -3.21
C LEU A 200 -2.43 -16.77 -3.93
N THR A 201 -1.16 -17.14 -4.09
CA THR A 201 -0.75 -18.41 -4.68
C THR A 201 -1.41 -19.59 -3.97
N GLY A 202 -2.17 -20.39 -4.71
CA GLY A 202 -2.86 -21.56 -4.20
C GLY A 202 -4.12 -21.27 -3.38
N ALA A 203 -4.47 -20.00 -3.15
CA ALA A 203 -5.64 -19.61 -2.36
C ALA A 203 -6.96 -20.10 -3.00
N VAL A 204 -7.96 -20.29 -2.17
CA VAL A 204 -9.36 -20.56 -2.57
C VAL A 204 -10.19 -19.35 -2.19
N LEU A 205 -10.77 -18.70 -3.20
CA LEU A 205 -11.48 -17.43 -3.09
C LEU A 205 -12.89 -17.60 -3.66
N GLU A 206 -13.86 -16.85 -3.13
CA GLU A 206 -15.26 -16.88 -3.56
C GLU A 206 -15.83 -15.48 -3.56
N TYR A 207 -16.50 -15.08 -4.65
CA TYR A 207 -16.95 -13.70 -4.86
C TYR A 207 -15.82 -12.68 -4.68
N PHE A 208 -14.65 -13.01 -5.23
CA PHE A 208 -13.45 -12.20 -5.03
C PHE A 208 -13.52 -10.92 -5.86
N ASP A 209 -13.68 -9.78 -5.19
CA ASP A 209 -13.85 -8.49 -5.84
C ASP A 209 -12.74 -7.52 -5.42
N LEU A 210 -11.90 -7.14 -6.39
CA LEU A 210 -10.91 -6.08 -6.26
C LEU A 210 -11.17 -4.96 -7.27
N SER A 211 -12.39 -4.86 -7.81
CA SER A 211 -12.71 -3.88 -8.85
C SER A 211 -12.31 -2.45 -8.45
N GLU A 212 -11.84 -1.71 -9.45
CA GLU A 212 -11.43 -0.31 -9.33
C GLU A 212 -10.31 -0.08 -8.30
N ARG A 213 -9.47 -1.10 -8.05
CA ARG A 213 -8.30 -0.98 -7.16
C ARG A 213 -6.98 -0.87 -7.90
N LYS A 214 -6.05 -0.19 -7.25
CA LYS A 214 -4.64 -0.12 -7.65
C LYS A 214 -3.85 -1.19 -6.90
N ILE A 215 -3.16 -2.03 -7.66
CA ILE A 215 -2.42 -3.17 -7.15
C ILE A 215 -0.98 -3.09 -7.68
N GLY A 216 -0.01 -3.49 -6.86
CA GLY A 216 1.37 -3.70 -7.29
C GLY A 216 1.45 -4.98 -8.12
N LYS A 217 2.12 -5.99 -7.59
CA LYS A 217 2.20 -7.34 -8.14
C LYS A 217 1.03 -8.19 -7.65
N LEU A 218 0.46 -9.02 -8.52
CA LEU A 218 -0.57 -10.00 -8.16
C LEU A 218 -0.12 -11.43 -8.51
N LEU A 219 -0.02 -12.28 -7.49
CA LEU A 219 0.21 -13.72 -7.63
C LEU A 219 -1.07 -14.47 -7.26
N LEU A 220 -1.67 -15.14 -8.23
CA LEU A 220 -2.84 -16.01 -8.10
C LEU A 220 -2.58 -17.37 -8.76
N ARG A 221 -1.33 -17.82 -8.72
CA ARG A 221 -0.92 -19.09 -9.34
C ARG A 221 -1.62 -20.26 -8.66
N TYR A 222 -2.16 -21.20 -9.44
CA TYR A 222 -2.83 -22.40 -8.93
C TYR A 222 -3.99 -22.13 -7.94
N GLY A 223 -4.57 -20.93 -7.99
CA GLY A 223 -5.73 -20.54 -7.18
C GLY A 223 -7.05 -21.11 -7.68
N GLY A 224 -8.03 -21.20 -6.78
CA GLY A 224 -9.43 -21.47 -7.10
C GLY A 224 -10.24 -20.18 -6.94
N LEU A 225 -11.01 -19.82 -7.97
CA LEU A 225 -11.74 -18.55 -8.06
C LEU A 225 -13.24 -18.85 -8.24
N TYR A 226 -13.92 -19.12 -7.15
CA TYR A 226 -15.29 -19.62 -7.16
C TYR A 226 -16.33 -18.51 -7.34
N SER A 227 -17.45 -18.91 -7.94
CA SER A 227 -18.61 -18.05 -8.20
C SER A 227 -18.28 -16.93 -9.19
N SER A 228 -17.85 -15.77 -8.71
CA SER A 228 -17.43 -14.67 -9.57
C SER A 228 -16.14 -14.06 -9.04
N THR A 229 -15.25 -13.67 -9.97
CA THR A 229 -14.07 -12.85 -9.68
C THR A 229 -14.15 -11.60 -10.51
N ASN A 230 -14.00 -10.45 -9.85
CA ASN A 230 -14.08 -9.15 -10.48
C ASN A 230 -12.79 -8.36 -10.26
N LEU A 231 -12.05 -8.15 -11.34
CA LEU A 231 -10.86 -7.32 -11.46
C LEU A 231 -11.11 -6.14 -12.42
N SER A 232 -12.37 -5.81 -12.69
CA SER A 232 -12.72 -4.74 -13.62
C SER A 232 -12.25 -3.38 -13.11
N GLY A 233 -11.77 -2.51 -13.99
CA GLY A 233 -11.25 -1.19 -13.63
C GLY A 233 -9.96 -1.20 -12.79
N CYS A 234 -9.36 -2.36 -12.53
CA CYS A 234 -8.11 -2.44 -11.77
C CYS A 234 -6.95 -1.81 -12.53
N VAL A 235 -6.00 -1.23 -11.80
CA VAL A 235 -4.69 -0.81 -12.34
C VAL A 235 -3.59 -1.63 -11.67
N PHE A 236 -2.94 -2.51 -12.44
CA PHE A 236 -1.82 -3.33 -12.00
C PHE A 236 -0.51 -2.66 -12.41
N LEU A 237 0.22 -2.13 -11.43
CA LEU A 237 1.53 -1.48 -11.63
C LEU A 237 2.65 -2.52 -11.83
N GLY A 238 2.50 -3.68 -11.20
CA GLY A 238 3.44 -4.79 -11.25
C GLY A 238 2.95 -5.93 -12.13
N PRO A 239 3.72 -7.02 -12.20
CA PRO A 239 3.36 -8.18 -13.01
C PRO A 239 2.22 -8.98 -12.38
N VAL A 240 1.36 -9.54 -13.24
CA VAL A 240 0.22 -10.35 -12.82
C VAL A 240 0.38 -11.79 -13.28
N TYR A 241 0.21 -12.74 -12.36
CA TYR A 241 0.38 -14.16 -12.63
C TYR A 241 -0.79 -14.98 -12.09
N LEU A 242 -1.68 -15.42 -12.99
CA LEU A 242 -2.76 -16.37 -12.71
C LEU A 242 -2.40 -17.79 -13.18
N THR A 243 -1.12 -18.06 -13.45
CA THR A 243 -0.69 -19.31 -14.09
C THR A 243 -1.25 -20.56 -13.41
N GLY A 244 -1.93 -21.40 -14.19
CA GLY A 244 -2.54 -22.65 -13.70
C GLY A 244 -3.70 -22.48 -12.71
N ALA A 245 -4.26 -21.27 -12.55
CA ALA A 245 -5.52 -21.12 -11.82
C ALA A 245 -6.63 -21.87 -12.55
N GLY A 246 -7.54 -22.51 -11.82
CA GLY A 246 -8.61 -23.28 -12.46
C GLY A 246 -8.25 -24.73 -12.84
N THR A 247 -6.99 -25.16 -12.75
CA THR A 247 -6.55 -26.46 -13.29
C THR A 247 -6.43 -27.58 -12.27
N ALA A 248 -6.23 -27.25 -10.99
CA ALA A 248 -6.15 -28.27 -9.95
C ALA A 248 -7.53 -28.89 -9.72
N ALA A 249 -7.55 -30.16 -9.32
CA ALA A 249 -8.79 -30.83 -8.93
C ALA A 249 -9.51 -29.97 -7.87
N LYS A 250 -10.81 -29.72 -8.06
CA LYS A 250 -11.61 -28.85 -7.20
C LYS A 250 -11.00 -27.45 -7.04
N LYS A 251 -10.50 -26.83 -8.10
CA LYS A 251 -10.21 -25.40 -8.17
C LYS A 251 -10.67 -24.90 -9.52
N LEU A 252 -11.94 -24.54 -9.64
CA LEU A 252 -12.50 -23.98 -10.87
C LEU A 252 -12.46 -22.46 -10.82
N ILE A 253 -12.53 -21.83 -12.00
CA ILE A 253 -12.76 -20.39 -12.12
C ILE A 253 -14.18 -20.19 -12.62
N GLY A 254 -15.01 -19.55 -11.80
CA GLY A 254 -16.34 -19.09 -12.16
C GLY A 254 -16.28 -17.88 -13.10
N PHE A 255 -17.31 -17.04 -13.07
CA PHE A 255 -17.37 -15.85 -13.94
C PHE A 255 -16.16 -14.94 -13.67
N PHE A 256 -15.38 -14.65 -14.70
CA PHE A 256 -14.17 -13.84 -14.57
C PHE A 256 -14.34 -12.53 -15.30
N ARG A 257 -14.40 -11.41 -14.58
CA ARG A 257 -14.53 -10.07 -15.16
C ARG A 257 -13.24 -9.29 -14.94
N CYS A 258 -12.69 -8.76 -16.02
CA CYS A 258 -11.50 -7.92 -16.01
C CYS A 258 -11.66 -6.76 -16.99
N ASN A 259 -12.89 -6.27 -17.13
CA ASN A 259 -13.25 -5.20 -18.06
C ASN A 259 -12.57 -3.90 -17.66
N ASP A 260 -12.11 -3.12 -18.63
CA ASP A 260 -11.47 -1.81 -18.43
C ASP A 260 -10.28 -1.81 -17.45
N ALA A 261 -9.71 -2.99 -17.18
CA ALA A 261 -8.51 -3.10 -16.37
C ALA A 261 -7.25 -2.70 -17.15
N LYS A 262 -6.21 -2.28 -16.44
CA LYS A 262 -4.93 -1.89 -17.01
C LYS A 262 -3.79 -2.69 -16.40
N PHE A 263 -3.06 -3.41 -17.25
CA PHE A 263 -1.84 -4.13 -16.89
C PHE A 263 -0.64 -3.34 -17.41
N GLU A 264 0.09 -2.65 -16.52
CA GLU A 264 1.25 -1.84 -16.90
C GLU A 264 2.46 -2.69 -17.28
N GLN A 265 2.53 -3.91 -16.72
CA GLN A 265 3.56 -4.89 -17.00
C GLN A 265 2.96 -6.17 -17.58
N ARG A 266 3.71 -7.28 -17.52
CA ARG A 266 3.27 -8.57 -18.04
C ARG A 266 2.05 -9.11 -17.31
N ALA A 267 1.18 -9.78 -18.07
CA ALA A 267 -0.02 -10.44 -17.56
C ALA A 267 -0.07 -11.90 -18.05
N TRP A 268 0.15 -12.86 -17.14
CA TRP A 268 0.22 -14.29 -17.47
C TRP A 268 -0.99 -15.04 -16.93
N PHE A 269 -1.89 -15.37 -17.85
CA PHE A 269 -3.03 -16.27 -17.69
C PHE A 269 -2.72 -17.66 -18.28
N SER A 270 -1.44 -18.02 -18.36
CA SER A 270 -1.03 -19.29 -18.96
C SER A 270 -1.58 -20.49 -18.20
N GLY A 271 -2.14 -21.45 -18.91
CA GLY A 271 -2.74 -22.64 -18.34
C GLY A 271 -3.99 -22.36 -17.52
N VAL A 272 -4.60 -21.18 -17.62
CA VAL A 272 -5.82 -20.88 -16.85
C VAL A 272 -7.03 -21.60 -17.45
N ARG A 273 -7.88 -22.20 -16.61
CA ARG A 273 -9.17 -22.76 -17.04
C ARG A 273 -10.33 -21.89 -16.55
N PHE A 274 -10.85 -21.04 -17.42
CA PHE A 274 -12.10 -20.30 -17.21
C PHE A 274 -13.27 -21.25 -17.48
N SER A 275 -14.01 -21.63 -16.44
CA SER A 275 -15.10 -22.61 -16.53
C SER A 275 -16.44 -21.97 -16.87
N GLU A 276 -16.56 -20.67 -16.61
CA GLU A 276 -17.67 -19.80 -16.99
C GLU A 276 -17.15 -18.69 -17.91
N ASP A 277 -17.99 -17.69 -18.20
CA ASP A 277 -17.63 -16.58 -19.09
C ASP A 277 -16.43 -15.79 -18.56
N ALA A 278 -15.54 -15.41 -19.48
CA ALA A 278 -14.34 -14.64 -19.20
C ALA A 278 -14.34 -13.35 -20.03
N GLU A 279 -14.41 -12.21 -19.34
CA GLU A 279 -14.55 -10.89 -19.95
C GLU A 279 -13.30 -10.03 -19.71
N PHE A 280 -12.76 -9.51 -20.81
CA PHE A 280 -11.63 -8.59 -20.90
C PHE A 280 -11.99 -7.40 -21.82
N ARG A 281 -13.25 -6.94 -21.77
CA ARG A 281 -13.73 -5.84 -22.61
C ARG A 281 -12.98 -4.56 -22.26
N GLY A 282 -12.48 -3.85 -23.26
CA GLY A 282 -11.77 -2.57 -23.04
C GLY A 282 -10.44 -2.66 -22.26
N THR A 283 -10.01 -3.86 -21.87
CA THR A 283 -8.78 -4.08 -21.08
C THR A 283 -7.54 -3.63 -21.85
N VAL A 284 -6.62 -2.95 -21.15
CA VAL A 284 -5.36 -2.48 -21.70
C VAL A 284 -4.22 -3.34 -21.18
N PHE A 285 -3.57 -4.06 -22.09
CA PHE A 285 -2.35 -4.83 -21.86
C PHE A 285 -1.14 -4.06 -22.38
N ALA A 286 -0.46 -3.33 -21.49
CA ALA A 286 0.71 -2.55 -21.87
C ALA A 286 1.97 -3.41 -22.03
N GLY A 287 2.08 -4.51 -21.28
CA GLY A 287 3.18 -5.46 -21.36
C GLY A 287 2.86 -6.75 -22.14
N GLU A 288 3.80 -7.69 -22.10
CA GLU A 288 3.64 -9.03 -22.66
C GLU A 288 2.46 -9.76 -22.01
N THR A 289 1.56 -10.31 -22.84
CA THR A 289 0.38 -11.01 -22.36
C THR A 289 0.36 -12.44 -22.86
N SER A 290 0.04 -13.39 -21.98
CA SER A 290 0.02 -14.80 -22.33
C SER A 290 -1.22 -15.49 -21.79
N PHE A 291 -1.96 -16.11 -22.70
CA PHE A 291 -3.03 -17.07 -22.48
C PHE A 291 -2.63 -18.47 -23.00
N LYS A 292 -1.32 -18.71 -23.18
CA LYS A 292 -0.78 -20.01 -23.55
C LYS A 292 -1.38 -21.13 -22.72
N ASP A 293 -1.80 -22.22 -23.34
CA ASP A 293 -2.42 -23.39 -22.69
C ASP A 293 -3.74 -23.09 -21.94
N SER A 294 -4.33 -21.90 -22.07
CA SER A 294 -5.59 -21.58 -21.40
C SER A 294 -6.78 -22.29 -22.05
N VAL A 295 -7.86 -22.44 -21.28
CA VAL A 295 -9.13 -22.96 -21.75
C VAL A 295 -10.24 -22.01 -21.34
N PHE A 296 -11.00 -21.56 -22.32
CA PHE A 296 -12.26 -20.83 -22.15
C PHE A 296 -13.40 -21.80 -22.45
N ALA A 297 -14.04 -22.31 -21.41
CA ALA A 297 -15.07 -23.33 -21.54
C ALA A 297 -16.41 -22.76 -22.04
N LYS A 298 -16.69 -21.49 -21.72
CA LYS A 298 -17.81 -20.71 -22.23
C LYS A 298 -17.30 -19.50 -23.00
N ASP A 299 -18.01 -18.37 -22.93
CA ASP A 299 -17.75 -17.23 -23.78
C ASP A 299 -16.47 -16.49 -23.32
N ALA A 300 -15.66 -16.11 -24.29
CA ALA A 300 -14.42 -15.38 -24.08
C ALA A 300 -14.48 -14.08 -24.87
N VAL A 301 -14.43 -12.97 -24.16
CA VAL A 301 -14.69 -11.66 -24.75
C VAL A 301 -13.52 -10.73 -24.54
N PHE A 302 -12.87 -10.33 -25.63
CA PHE A 302 -11.77 -9.38 -25.68
C PHE A 302 -12.11 -8.12 -26.47
N ALA A 303 -13.39 -7.90 -26.80
CA ALA A 303 -13.86 -6.72 -27.53
C ALA A 303 -13.28 -5.42 -26.98
N GLY A 304 -12.72 -4.62 -27.88
CA GLY A 304 -12.21 -3.30 -27.56
C GLY A 304 -10.92 -3.27 -26.74
N SER A 305 -10.34 -4.43 -26.40
CA SER A 305 -9.06 -4.52 -25.70
C SER A 305 -7.91 -3.98 -26.56
N ARG A 306 -6.83 -3.58 -25.89
CA ARG A 306 -5.65 -2.97 -26.51
C ARG A 306 -4.38 -3.69 -26.06
N PHE A 307 -3.59 -4.16 -27.01
CA PHE A 307 -2.33 -4.84 -26.76
C PHE A 307 -1.17 -3.99 -27.29
N LYS A 308 -0.31 -3.50 -26.39
CA LYS A 308 0.92 -2.79 -26.77
C LYS A 308 2.13 -3.70 -26.93
N GLY A 309 2.07 -4.89 -26.33
CA GLY A 309 3.11 -5.91 -26.38
C GLY A 309 2.73 -7.12 -27.24
N THR A 310 3.33 -8.26 -26.91
CA THR A 310 3.04 -9.55 -27.54
C THR A 310 1.80 -10.20 -26.92
N LEU A 311 1.06 -10.96 -27.74
CA LEU A 311 0.00 -11.85 -27.27
C LEU A 311 0.35 -13.30 -27.58
N ASP A 312 0.54 -14.11 -26.54
CA ASP A 312 0.76 -15.55 -26.67
C ASP A 312 -0.57 -16.31 -26.44
N LEU A 313 -1.11 -16.93 -27.48
CA LEU A 313 -2.28 -17.81 -27.46
C LEU A 313 -1.93 -19.27 -27.79
N HIS A 314 -0.65 -19.66 -27.73
CA HIS A 314 -0.21 -21.02 -28.09
C HIS A 314 -1.04 -22.06 -27.33
N ARG A 315 -1.71 -22.96 -28.05
CA ARG A 315 -2.57 -24.01 -27.48
C ARG A 315 -3.73 -23.51 -26.60
N ALA A 316 -4.11 -22.24 -26.70
CA ALA A 316 -5.33 -21.73 -26.09
C ALA A 316 -6.55 -22.37 -26.79
N ARG A 317 -7.59 -22.68 -26.03
CA ARG A 317 -8.82 -23.33 -26.52
C ARG A 317 -10.04 -22.50 -26.16
N PHE A 318 -10.79 -22.09 -27.18
CA PHE A 318 -12.05 -21.38 -27.06
C PHE A 318 -13.21 -22.33 -27.41
N GLN A 319 -14.02 -22.70 -26.41
CA GLN A 319 -15.09 -23.69 -26.57
C GLN A 319 -16.49 -23.07 -26.68
N GLY A 320 -16.65 -21.82 -26.24
CA GLY A 320 -17.85 -21.00 -26.42
C GLY A 320 -17.68 -19.95 -27.53
N PHE A 321 -18.47 -18.87 -27.45
CA PHE A 321 -18.30 -17.71 -28.33
C PHE A 321 -16.94 -17.04 -28.06
N ALA A 322 -16.21 -16.70 -29.12
CA ALA A 322 -14.91 -16.04 -29.04
C ALA A 322 -14.94 -14.69 -29.75
N ASP A 323 -14.95 -13.62 -28.97
CA ASP A 323 -14.84 -12.25 -29.48
C ASP A 323 -13.41 -11.77 -29.27
N LEU A 324 -12.63 -11.78 -30.35
CA LEU A 324 -11.27 -11.30 -30.43
C LEU A 324 -11.21 -9.95 -31.18
N GLY A 325 -12.29 -9.17 -31.16
CA GLY A 325 -12.40 -7.85 -31.78
C GLY A 325 -11.58 -6.78 -31.07
N PHE A 326 -10.24 -6.87 -31.17
CA PHE A 326 -9.32 -5.93 -30.52
C PHE A 326 -9.47 -4.51 -31.10
N ARG A 327 -9.40 -3.50 -30.23
CA ARG A 327 -9.30 -2.10 -30.68
C ARG A 327 -7.91 -1.74 -31.15
N GLU A 328 -6.90 -2.24 -30.45
CA GLU A 328 -5.49 -2.14 -30.85
C GLU A 328 -4.90 -3.56 -30.80
N PRO A 329 -4.75 -4.25 -31.95
CA PRO A 329 -4.25 -5.62 -31.99
C PRO A 329 -2.78 -5.69 -31.57
N PRO A 330 -2.32 -6.85 -31.05
CA PRO A 330 -0.92 -7.03 -30.65
C PRO A 330 0.02 -6.92 -31.86
N GLY A 331 1.20 -6.32 -31.67
CA GLY A 331 2.23 -6.24 -32.72
C GLY A 331 2.83 -7.61 -33.09
N THR A 332 2.72 -8.61 -32.22
CA THR A 332 3.14 -9.99 -32.50
C THR A 332 2.20 -10.96 -31.78
N VAL A 333 1.75 -11.99 -32.48
CA VAL A 333 0.83 -13.00 -31.94
C VAL A 333 1.33 -14.44 -32.15
N SER A 334 1.40 -15.19 -31.06
CA SER A 334 1.50 -16.66 -30.98
C SER A 334 0.17 -17.41 -31.20
N LEU A 335 -0.11 -17.98 -32.38
CA LEU A 335 -1.33 -18.80 -32.62
C LEU A 335 -1.09 -20.31 -32.76
N TYR A 336 0.10 -20.82 -32.43
CA TYR A 336 0.37 -22.25 -32.64
C TYR A 336 -0.65 -23.15 -31.93
N ASN A 337 -1.43 -23.89 -32.73
CA ASN A 337 -2.46 -24.81 -32.27
C ASN A 337 -3.51 -24.16 -31.34
N THR A 338 -3.80 -22.87 -31.55
CA THR A 338 -4.93 -22.17 -30.94
C THR A 338 -6.23 -22.64 -31.60
N THR A 339 -7.21 -23.11 -30.84
CA THR A 339 -8.43 -23.72 -31.39
C THR A 339 -9.70 -22.98 -30.98
N VAL A 340 -10.67 -22.97 -31.88
CA VAL A 340 -12.05 -22.51 -31.65
C VAL A 340 -13.04 -23.65 -31.92
N GLU A 341 -14.21 -23.61 -31.33
CA GLU A 341 -15.30 -24.55 -31.63
C GLU A 341 -15.97 -24.18 -32.97
N PRO A 342 -15.89 -25.00 -34.03
CA PRO A 342 -16.41 -24.64 -35.36
C PRO A 342 -17.91 -24.33 -35.40
N ALA A 343 -18.69 -24.92 -34.49
CA ALA A 343 -20.13 -24.72 -34.41
C ALA A 343 -20.52 -23.43 -33.66
N ARG A 344 -19.55 -22.66 -33.15
CA ARG A 344 -19.78 -21.41 -32.41
C ARG A 344 -19.37 -20.21 -33.25
N ASP A 345 -20.12 -19.12 -33.08
CA ASP A 345 -19.78 -17.84 -33.66
C ASP A 345 -18.46 -17.32 -33.09
N HIS A 346 -17.74 -16.53 -33.90
CA HIS A 346 -16.48 -15.91 -33.52
C HIS A 346 -16.32 -14.58 -34.23
N GLU A 347 -15.82 -13.58 -33.51
CA GLU A 347 -15.39 -12.30 -34.06
C GLU A 347 -13.86 -12.28 -34.05
N LEU A 348 -13.23 -12.15 -35.22
CA LEU A 348 -11.78 -12.22 -35.36
C LEU A 348 -11.21 -10.91 -35.88
N PRO A 349 -9.96 -10.56 -35.51
CA PRO A 349 -9.25 -9.45 -36.13
C PRO A 349 -9.07 -9.63 -37.63
N ASP A 350 -8.87 -8.52 -38.34
CA ASP A 350 -8.52 -8.54 -39.76
C ASP A 350 -7.27 -9.41 -40.00
N GLY A 351 -7.32 -10.21 -41.07
CA GLY A 351 -6.25 -11.14 -41.46
C GLY A 351 -6.25 -12.48 -40.73
N TRP A 352 -7.07 -12.66 -39.69
CA TRP A 352 -7.20 -13.95 -39.01
C TRP A 352 -8.22 -14.83 -39.74
N THR A 353 -7.92 -16.13 -39.82
CA THR A 353 -8.82 -17.11 -40.41
C THR A 353 -8.91 -18.38 -39.60
N VAL A 354 -10.08 -19.03 -39.72
CA VAL A 354 -10.34 -20.34 -39.15
C VAL A 354 -10.03 -21.42 -40.20
N GLU A 355 -9.15 -22.35 -39.84
CA GLU A 355 -8.84 -23.54 -40.64
C GLU A 355 -9.40 -24.77 -39.94
N THR A 356 -10.29 -25.49 -40.62
CA THR A 356 -10.83 -26.76 -40.13
C THR A 356 -9.84 -27.89 -40.38
N LEU A 357 -9.50 -28.61 -39.32
CA LEU A 357 -8.60 -29.76 -39.33
C LEU A 357 -9.35 -31.05 -39.71
N PRO A 358 -8.65 -32.09 -40.21
CA PRO A 358 -9.28 -33.36 -40.62
C PRO A 358 -10.04 -34.10 -39.50
N ASP A 359 -9.72 -33.81 -38.23
CA ASP A 359 -10.38 -34.40 -37.06
C ASP A 359 -11.62 -33.62 -36.60
N GLY A 360 -12.05 -32.62 -37.38
CA GLY A 360 -13.23 -31.79 -37.10
C GLY A 360 -12.97 -30.61 -36.19
N ARG A 361 -11.76 -30.45 -35.62
CA ARG A 361 -11.41 -29.26 -34.84
C ARG A 361 -11.13 -28.07 -35.75
N ALA A 362 -11.30 -26.86 -35.25
CA ALA A 362 -10.92 -25.64 -35.96
C ALA A 362 -9.74 -24.95 -35.25
N ARG A 363 -8.77 -24.46 -36.02
CA ARG A 363 -7.65 -23.66 -35.50
C ARG A 363 -7.63 -22.25 -36.08
N LEU A 364 -7.14 -21.31 -35.28
CA LEU A 364 -6.88 -19.95 -35.73
C LEU A 364 -5.52 -19.86 -36.43
N THR A 365 -5.49 -19.10 -37.51
CA THR A 365 -4.29 -18.82 -38.32
C THR A 365 -4.29 -17.34 -38.68
N VAL A 366 -3.11 -16.77 -38.91
CA VAL A 366 -2.98 -15.43 -39.51
C VAL A 366 -2.59 -15.63 -40.96
N LYS A 367 -3.27 -14.97 -41.89
CA LYS A 367 -2.84 -14.91 -43.29
C LYS A 367 -1.59 -14.04 -43.38
N ASP A 368 -0.53 -14.61 -43.95
CA ASP A 368 0.70 -13.88 -44.29
C ASP A 368 0.45 -12.75 -45.30
#